data_AF-A0A510IZL4-F1
#
_entry.id   AF-A0A510IZL4-F1
#
_cell.length_a   1.000
_cell.length_b   1.000
_cell.length_c   1.000
_cell.angle_alpha   90.00
_cell.angle_beta   90.00
_cell.angle_gamma   90.00
#
_symmetry.space_group_name_H-M   'P 1'
#
loop_
_entity.id
_entity.type
_entity.pdbx_description
1 polymer ?
#
loop_
_entity_poly.entity_id
_entity_poly.type
_entity_poly.pdbx_seq_one_letter_code
_entity_poly.pdbx_strand_id
1 'polypeptide(L)'
;MGLKPTELRHLVGRIGELYAALITNGQMATEVNQHGYDVVSASGERVSVKTTAKMGASGYVSFNPNTLNQVDRVIILRINTDEMQIETLINESIPKAIEFMGNPDANGKVNVALSRLLSPRKPDSEMLAIKQVKYRKYQIVELENGTIEVKVNDEVASPSKPVLREIATSLNISHFNSNGNQYNTRQLGSLIIKTIKNSGDLVGA
;
A
#
# COMPACT_ATOMS: atom_id res chain seq x y z
N MET A 1 5.64 19.03 24.41
CA MET A 1 4.38 19.78 24.56
C MET A 1 3.21 18.80 24.49
N GLY A 2 2.34 18.79 25.51
CA GLY A 2 1.31 17.76 25.71
C GLY A 2 -0.05 18.14 25.14
N LEU A 3 -0.25 17.91 23.84
CA LEU A 3 -1.59 17.92 23.22
C LEU A 3 -2.18 16.52 23.25
N LYS A 4 -3.51 16.41 23.32
CA LYS A 4 -4.18 15.11 23.18
C LYS A 4 -3.93 14.56 21.76
N PRO A 5 -3.75 13.25 21.57
CA PRO A 5 -3.48 12.65 20.26
C PRO A 5 -4.48 13.03 19.15
N THR A 6 -5.73 13.33 19.53
CA THR A 6 -6.79 13.80 18.63
C THR A 6 -6.59 15.24 18.18
N GLU A 7 -6.22 16.16 19.09
CA GLU A 7 -5.95 17.57 18.78
C GLU A 7 -4.76 17.70 17.84
N LEU A 8 -3.70 16.91 18.08
CA LEU A 8 -2.54 16.85 17.20
C LEU A 8 -2.93 16.38 15.79
N ARG A 9 -3.81 15.36 15.68
CA ARG A 9 -4.30 14.88 14.39
C ARG A 9 -5.08 15.96 13.63
N HIS A 10 -5.93 16.72 14.32
CA HIS A 10 -6.69 17.81 13.69
C HIS A 10 -5.76 18.94 13.22
N LEU A 11 -4.78 19.33 14.04
CA LEU A 11 -3.80 20.34 13.67
C LEU A 11 -2.98 19.93 12.44
N VAL A 12 -2.48 18.69 12.43
CA VAL A 12 -1.75 18.11 11.28
C VAL A 12 -2.62 18.11 10.02
N GLY A 13 -3.92 17.81 10.15
CA GLY A 13 -4.89 17.93 9.05
C GLY A 13 -4.94 19.35 8.49
N ARG A 14 -5.18 20.35 9.35
CA ARG A 14 -5.26 21.76 8.95
C ARG A 14 -3.97 22.31 8.33
N ILE A 15 -2.81 21.93 8.86
CA ILE A 15 -1.51 22.30 8.28
C ILE A 15 -1.39 21.73 6.86
N GLY A 16 -1.81 20.48 6.66
CA GLY A 16 -1.81 19.87 5.34
C GLY A 16 -2.73 20.58 4.35
N GLU A 17 -3.95 20.93 4.77
CA GLU A 17 -4.90 21.69 3.94
C GLU A 17 -4.33 23.06 3.54
N LEU A 18 -3.72 23.77 4.49
CA LEU A 18 -3.09 25.07 4.24
C LEU A 18 -1.91 24.95 3.25
N TYR A 19 -1.05 23.94 3.45
CA TYR A 19 0.06 23.68 2.53
C TYR A 19 -0.44 23.33 1.13
N ALA A 20 -1.50 22.52 1.02
CA ALA A 20 -2.14 22.18 -0.25
C ALA A 20 -2.68 23.43 -0.97
N ALA A 21 -3.31 24.36 -0.25
CA ALA A 21 -3.74 25.64 -0.82
C ALA A 21 -2.55 26.43 -1.37
N LEU A 22 -1.44 26.49 -0.63
CA LEU A 22 -0.23 27.18 -1.09
C LEU A 22 0.35 26.58 -2.38
N ILE A 23 0.56 25.27 -2.44
CA ILE A 23 1.20 24.63 -3.61
C ILE A 23 0.30 24.59 -4.85
N THR A 24 -1.01 24.79 -4.68
CA THR A 24 -1.98 24.89 -5.78
C THR A 24 -2.32 26.33 -6.13
N ASN A 25 -1.65 27.31 -5.50
CA ASN A 25 -2.00 28.74 -5.55
C ASN A 25 -3.50 29.00 -5.31
N GLY A 26 -4.11 28.13 -4.52
CA GLY A 26 -5.53 28.09 -4.26
C GLY A 26 -5.91 28.70 -2.92
N GLN A 27 -7.14 28.40 -2.52
CA GLN A 27 -7.71 28.79 -1.24
C GLN A 27 -8.36 27.58 -0.56
N MET A 28 -8.38 27.59 0.77
CA MET A 28 -9.13 26.58 1.52
C MET A 28 -10.63 26.72 1.23
N ALA A 29 -11.35 25.61 1.17
CA ALA A 29 -12.81 25.62 1.11
C ALA A 29 -13.35 26.19 2.42
N THR A 30 -13.91 27.41 2.38
CA THR A 30 -14.29 28.17 3.59
C THR A 30 -15.71 27.87 4.07
N GLU A 31 -16.53 27.19 3.27
CA GLU A 31 -17.91 26.85 3.65
C GLU A 31 -17.99 25.51 4.38
N VAL A 32 -18.70 25.52 5.52
CA VAL A 32 -18.80 24.40 6.48
C VAL A 32 -19.51 23.16 5.90
N ASN A 33 -20.12 23.26 4.72
CA ASN A 33 -20.91 22.19 4.09
C ASN A 33 -20.47 21.85 2.64
N GLN A 34 -19.27 22.25 2.21
CA GLN A 34 -18.76 21.79 0.92
C GLN A 34 -18.31 20.33 1.05
N HIS A 35 -19.12 19.43 0.50
CA HIS A 35 -18.88 18.00 0.60
C HIS A 35 -17.71 17.58 -0.29
N GLY A 36 -16.68 17.01 0.33
CA GLY A 36 -15.71 16.13 -0.34
C GLY A 36 -14.35 16.72 -0.73
N TYR A 37 -14.19 18.05 -0.74
CA TYR A 37 -12.91 18.72 -1.03
C TYR A 37 -12.55 19.74 0.06
N ASP A 38 -11.26 19.99 0.19
CA ASP A 38 -10.68 20.81 1.27
C ASP A 38 -10.07 22.12 0.72
N VAL A 39 -9.70 22.13 -0.57
CA VAL A 39 -9.02 23.24 -1.25
C VAL A 39 -9.62 23.44 -2.65
N VAL A 40 -9.66 24.69 -3.12
CA VAL A 40 -9.93 25.06 -4.50
C VAL A 40 -8.66 25.70 -5.08
N SER A 41 -8.06 25.10 -6.11
CA SER A 41 -6.83 25.60 -6.73
C SER A 41 -7.04 26.93 -7.49
N ALA A 42 -5.95 27.58 -7.92
CA ALA A 42 -6.03 28.74 -8.81
C ALA A 42 -6.78 28.46 -10.13
N SER A 43 -6.73 27.22 -10.62
CA SER A 43 -7.44 26.74 -11.82
C SER A 43 -8.91 26.38 -11.56
N GLY A 44 -9.38 26.47 -10.31
CA GLY A 44 -10.73 26.09 -9.91
C GLY A 44 -10.93 24.59 -9.67
N GLU A 45 -9.86 23.79 -9.63
CA GLU A 45 -9.96 22.36 -9.31
C GLU A 45 -10.34 22.18 -7.84
N ARG A 46 -11.30 21.30 -7.58
CA ARG A 46 -11.65 20.84 -6.23
C ARG A 46 -10.65 19.79 -5.80
N VAL A 47 -9.95 20.04 -4.70
CA VAL A 47 -8.85 19.22 -4.22
C VAL A 47 -9.21 18.58 -2.88
N SER A 48 -9.18 17.25 -2.80
CA SER A 48 -9.22 16.55 -1.51
C SER A 48 -7.82 16.36 -0.96
N VAL A 49 -7.61 16.74 0.29
CA VAL A 49 -6.34 16.66 1.00
C VAL A 49 -6.41 15.58 2.08
N LYS A 50 -5.38 14.73 2.12
CA LYS A 50 -5.20 13.78 3.22
C LYS A 50 -3.80 13.90 3.79
N THR A 51 -3.73 13.99 5.11
CA THR A 51 -2.47 14.09 5.82
C THR A 51 -2.21 12.83 6.64
N THR A 52 -0.96 12.35 6.64
CA THR A 52 -0.49 11.28 7.51
C THR A 52 0.74 11.69 8.28
N ALA A 53 0.78 11.39 9.59
CA ALA A 53 1.98 11.54 10.41
C ALA A 53 2.81 10.23 10.49
N LYS A 54 2.40 9.18 9.78
CA LYS A 54 3.14 7.91 9.77
C LYS A 54 4.35 8.01 8.83
N MET A 55 5.54 7.85 9.40
CA MET A 55 6.82 7.94 8.68
C MET A 55 7.23 6.65 7.94
N GLY A 56 6.53 5.54 8.15
CA GLY A 56 6.84 4.25 7.54
C GLY A 56 5.95 3.86 6.34
N ALA A 57 6.34 2.80 5.64
CA ALA A 57 5.56 2.19 4.57
C ALA A 57 4.32 1.42 5.06
N SER A 58 4.15 1.27 6.38
CA SER A 58 3.03 0.55 6.99
C SER A 58 1.80 1.44 7.19
N GLY A 59 0.64 0.92 6.81
CA GLY A 59 -0.63 1.61 6.93
C GLY A 59 -1.17 2.11 5.59
N TYR A 60 -2.24 2.88 5.68
CA TYR A 60 -3.00 3.35 4.53
C TYR A 60 -3.63 4.71 4.82
N VAL A 61 -3.97 5.42 3.76
CA VAL A 61 -4.83 6.60 3.76
C VAL A 61 -6.16 6.19 3.15
N SER A 62 -7.27 6.50 3.82
CA SER A 62 -8.61 6.15 3.35
C SER A 62 -9.31 7.34 2.71
N PHE A 63 -10.00 7.07 1.61
CA PHE A 63 -10.93 7.98 0.98
C PHE A 63 -12.34 7.40 1.02
N ASN A 64 -13.33 8.29 1.07
CA ASN A 64 -14.72 7.92 0.90
C ASN A 64 -15.06 7.96 -0.60
N PRO A 65 -15.42 6.83 -1.23
CA PRO A 65 -15.77 6.80 -2.65
C PRO A 65 -16.90 7.76 -3.01
N ASN A 66 -17.85 7.96 -2.10
CA ASN A 66 -19.01 8.84 -2.32
C ASN A 66 -18.64 10.32 -2.45
N THR A 67 -17.43 10.70 -2.01
CA THR A 67 -16.92 12.07 -2.13
C THR A 67 -15.80 12.19 -3.15
N LEU A 68 -15.18 11.08 -3.56
CA LEU A 68 -14.11 11.10 -4.57
C LEU A 68 -14.59 11.54 -5.95
N ASN A 69 -15.85 11.26 -6.29
CA ASN A 69 -16.48 11.75 -7.51
C ASN A 69 -16.83 13.25 -7.47
N GLN A 70 -16.66 13.91 -6.32
CA GLN A 70 -16.94 15.34 -6.13
C GLN A 70 -15.66 16.19 -6.21
N VAL A 71 -14.51 15.57 -6.47
CA VAL A 71 -13.21 16.25 -6.53
C VAL A 71 -12.51 15.96 -7.84
N ASP A 72 -11.64 16.86 -8.25
CA ASP A 72 -10.92 16.78 -9.52
C ASP A 72 -9.48 16.26 -9.29
N ARG A 73 -8.95 16.50 -8.09
CA ARG A 73 -7.58 16.20 -7.69
C ARG A 73 -7.50 15.70 -6.26
N VAL A 74 -6.50 14.85 -5.98
CA VAL A 74 -6.16 14.40 -4.63
C VAL A 74 -4.73 14.78 -4.32
N ILE A 75 -4.51 15.28 -3.11
CA ILE A 75 -3.18 15.52 -2.55
C ILE A 75 -3.04 14.71 -1.26
N ILE A 76 -1.99 13.89 -1.19
CA ILE A 76 -1.61 13.16 0.03
C ILE A 76 -0.29 13.72 0.54
N LEU A 77 -0.30 14.18 1.78
CA LEU A 77 0.86 14.76 2.44
C LEU A 77 1.30 13.89 3.61
N ARG A 78 2.61 13.74 3.76
CA ARG A 78 3.23 13.24 4.97
C ARG A 78 3.81 14.40 5.77
N ILE A 79 3.53 14.41 7.07
CA ILE A 79 4.10 15.39 7.99
C ILE A 79 4.94 14.66 9.02
N ASN A 80 6.25 14.92 9.01
CA ASN A 80 7.14 14.55 10.10
C ASN A 80 7.01 15.59 11.20
N THR A 81 6.35 15.24 12.30
CA THR A 81 6.14 16.16 13.43
C THR A 81 7.39 16.37 14.27
N ASP A 82 8.36 15.46 14.20
CA ASP A 82 9.60 15.54 14.97
C ASP A 82 10.60 16.48 14.27
N GLU A 83 10.72 16.37 12.94
CA GLU A 83 11.61 17.20 12.12
C GLU A 83 10.92 18.43 11.51
N MET A 84 9.61 18.61 11.77
CA MET A 84 8.77 19.68 11.20
C MET A 84 8.82 19.76 9.67
N GLN A 85 8.85 18.59 9.00
CA GLN A 85 8.96 18.48 7.55
C GLN A 85 7.62 18.04 6.93
N ILE A 86 7.32 18.58 5.74
CA ILE A 86 6.19 18.16 4.92
C ILE A 86 6.73 17.54 3.61
N GLU A 87 6.24 16.36 3.27
CA GLU A 87 6.53 15.64 2.04
C GLU A 87 5.23 15.42 1.25
N THR A 88 5.25 15.70 -0.05
CA THR A 88 4.11 15.43 -0.94
C THR A 88 4.24 14.00 -1.48
N LEU A 89 3.31 13.12 -1.08
CA LEU A 89 3.29 11.72 -1.51
C LEU A 89 2.51 11.52 -2.81
N ILE A 90 1.42 12.27 -2.99
CA ILE A 90 0.62 12.34 -4.22
C ILE A 90 0.19 13.78 -4.43
N ASN A 91 0.22 14.25 -5.68
CA ASN A 91 -0.48 15.44 -6.15
C ASN A 91 -0.92 15.19 -7.59
N GLU A 92 -2.06 14.53 -7.76
CA GLU A 92 -2.49 13.98 -9.04
C GLU A 92 -3.99 14.12 -9.25
N SER A 93 -4.41 14.15 -10.52
CA SER A 93 -5.83 14.11 -10.90
C SER A 93 -6.48 12.79 -10.47
N ILE A 94 -7.81 12.77 -10.31
CA ILE A 94 -8.54 11.55 -9.91
C ILE A 94 -8.23 10.32 -10.78
N PRO A 95 -8.22 10.40 -12.13
CA PRO A 95 -7.93 9.23 -12.96
C PRO A 95 -6.61 8.55 -12.60
N LYS A 96 -5.57 9.34 -12.32
CA LYS A 96 -4.24 8.84 -11.95
C LYS A 96 -4.16 8.45 -10.47
N ALA A 97 -4.85 9.17 -9.59
CA ALA A 97 -4.91 8.84 -8.16
C ALA A 97 -5.56 7.46 -7.90
N ILE A 98 -6.55 7.07 -8.72
CA ILE A 98 -7.22 5.77 -8.62
C ILE A 98 -6.24 4.61 -8.86
N GLU A 99 -5.18 4.78 -9.66
CA GLU A 99 -4.15 3.74 -9.89
C GLU A 99 -3.45 3.31 -8.60
N PHE A 100 -3.38 4.19 -7.60
CA PHE A 100 -2.80 3.91 -6.29
C PHE A 100 -3.80 3.27 -5.31
N MET A 101 -5.10 3.38 -5.57
CA MET A 101 -6.17 2.92 -4.68
C MET A 101 -6.34 1.40 -4.75
N GLY A 102 -6.67 0.80 -3.61
CA GLY A 102 -7.10 -0.59 -3.52
C GLY A 102 -8.60 -0.73 -3.68
N ASN A 103 -9.07 -1.97 -3.68
CA ASN A 103 -10.50 -2.27 -3.60
C ASN A 103 -11.12 -1.67 -2.32
N PRO A 104 -12.42 -1.32 -2.34
CA PRO A 104 -13.13 -0.90 -1.14
C PRO A 104 -13.00 -1.94 -0.02
N ASP A 105 -12.81 -1.46 1.21
CA ASP A 105 -12.82 -2.31 2.41
C ASP A 105 -14.25 -2.69 2.84
N ALA A 106 -14.36 -3.45 3.93
CA ALA A 106 -15.64 -3.87 4.48
C ALA A 106 -16.58 -2.70 4.86
N ASN A 107 -16.04 -1.49 5.05
CA ASN A 107 -16.79 -0.27 5.33
C ASN A 107 -17.03 0.58 4.08
N GLY A 108 -16.73 0.05 2.89
CA GLY A 108 -16.87 0.73 1.61
C GLY A 108 -15.85 1.85 1.37
N LYS A 109 -14.78 1.95 2.17
CA LYS A 109 -13.73 2.96 1.94
C LYS A 109 -12.65 2.44 1.00
N VAL A 110 -12.15 3.29 0.12
CA VAL A 110 -11.00 2.94 -0.72
C VAL A 110 -9.72 3.39 -0.04
N ASN A 111 -8.73 2.49 -0.03
CA ASN A 111 -7.51 2.65 0.73
C ASN A 111 -6.30 2.75 -0.19
N VAL A 112 -5.44 3.75 0.05
CA VAL A 112 -4.14 3.91 -0.59
C VAL A 112 -3.07 3.47 0.40
N ALA A 113 -2.39 2.35 0.13
CA ALA A 113 -1.32 1.86 1.00
C ALA A 113 -0.11 2.79 0.94
N LEU A 114 0.48 3.15 2.09
CA LEU A 114 1.64 4.05 2.14
C LEU A 114 2.86 3.47 1.40
N SER A 115 2.99 2.14 1.36
CA SER A 115 4.02 1.46 0.58
C SER A 115 3.92 1.71 -0.93
N ARG A 116 2.72 1.94 -1.46
CA ARG A 116 2.51 2.30 -2.88
C ARG A 116 2.90 3.74 -3.19
N LEU A 117 2.98 4.58 -2.17
CA LEU A 117 3.32 6.00 -2.30
C LEU A 117 4.82 6.26 -2.18
N LEU A 118 5.51 5.47 -1.36
CA LEU A 118 6.93 5.65 -1.07
C LEU A 118 7.88 4.89 -1.98
N SER A 119 7.36 3.94 -2.73
CA SER A 119 8.10 3.35 -3.83
C SER A 119 7.26 3.54 -5.07
N PRO A 120 7.72 4.29 -6.08
CA PRO A 120 7.17 4.11 -7.41
C PRO A 120 7.35 2.62 -7.70
N ARG A 121 6.24 1.89 -7.83
CA ARG A 121 6.32 0.51 -8.29
C ARG A 121 7.00 0.58 -9.65
N LYS A 122 8.20 -0.01 -9.77
CA LYS A 122 8.49 -0.72 -11.01
C LYS A 122 7.29 -1.65 -11.23
N PRO A 123 6.65 -1.64 -12.41
CA PRO A 123 5.60 -2.60 -12.69
C PRO A 123 6.10 -4.01 -12.34
N ASP A 124 5.24 -4.92 -11.88
CA ASP A 124 5.67 -6.26 -11.42
C ASP A 124 6.54 -6.97 -12.49
N SER A 125 6.38 -6.61 -13.77
CA SER A 125 7.21 -7.05 -14.91
C SER A 125 8.69 -6.63 -14.88
N GLU A 126 9.03 -5.55 -14.18
CA GLU A 126 10.39 -4.99 -14.05
C GLU A 126 11.03 -5.29 -12.68
N MET A 127 10.30 -6.01 -11.83
CA MET A 127 10.79 -6.36 -10.50
C MET A 127 11.78 -7.50 -10.57
N LEU A 128 12.92 -7.31 -9.88
CA LEU A 128 13.94 -8.34 -9.82
C LEU A 128 13.49 -9.48 -8.91
N ALA A 129 13.60 -10.71 -9.42
CA ALA A 129 13.48 -11.92 -8.63
C ALA A 129 14.68 -12.05 -7.69
N ILE A 130 14.47 -11.87 -6.39
CA ILE A 130 15.55 -11.97 -5.39
C ILE A 130 15.73 -13.41 -4.88
N LYS A 131 14.66 -14.21 -4.87
CA LYS A 131 14.74 -15.64 -4.56
C LYS A 131 13.81 -16.42 -5.47
N GLN A 132 14.30 -17.56 -5.97
CA GLN A 132 13.53 -18.44 -6.83
C GLN A 132 13.82 -19.90 -6.47
N VAL A 133 12.79 -20.73 -6.49
CA VAL A 133 12.89 -22.18 -6.36
C VAL A 133 11.94 -22.86 -7.33
N LYS A 134 12.33 -24.06 -7.79
CA LYS A 134 11.48 -24.95 -8.57
C LYS A 134 11.17 -26.19 -7.74
N TYR A 135 9.90 -26.57 -7.70
CA TYR A 135 9.44 -27.78 -7.03
C TYR A 135 8.40 -28.46 -7.91
N ARG A 136 8.77 -29.59 -8.53
CA ARG A 136 7.93 -30.31 -9.50
C ARG A 136 7.50 -29.36 -10.64
N LYS A 137 6.18 -29.23 -10.87
CA LYS A 137 5.55 -28.33 -11.86
C LYS A 137 5.45 -26.87 -11.40
N TYR A 138 5.87 -26.58 -10.17
CA TYR A 138 5.73 -25.27 -9.55
C TYR A 138 7.04 -24.50 -9.59
N GLN A 139 6.96 -23.22 -9.89
CA GLN A 139 8.05 -22.26 -9.70
C GLN A 139 7.56 -21.18 -8.75
N ILE A 140 8.30 -20.94 -7.67
CA ILE A 140 7.96 -19.93 -6.67
C ILE A 140 9.03 -18.85 -6.72
N VAL A 141 8.61 -17.59 -6.88
CA VAL A 141 9.49 -16.43 -7.00
C VAL A 141 9.12 -15.41 -5.91
N GLU A 142 10.12 -14.96 -5.17
CA GLU A 142 10.04 -13.80 -4.29
C GLU A 142 10.69 -12.61 -5.00
N LEU A 143 9.89 -11.58 -5.25
CA LEU A 143 10.32 -10.32 -5.85
C LEU A 143 10.94 -9.41 -4.78
N GLU A 144 11.70 -8.39 -5.20
CA GLU A 144 12.38 -7.45 -4.31
C GLU A 144 11.46 -6.72 -3.31
N ASN A 145 10.15 -6.60 -3.58
CA ASN A 145 9.15 -6.04 -2.65
C ASN A 145 8.48 -7.08 -1.72
N GLY A 146 8.98 -8.32 -1.73
CA GLY A 146 8.43 -9.43 -0.97
C GLY A 146 7.12 -9.99 -1.52
N THR A 147 6.71 -9.63 -2.74
CA THR A 147 5.60 -10.28 -3.44
C THR A 147 6.00 -11.71 -3.83
N ILE A 148 5.06 -12.64 -3.67
CA ILE A 148 5.25 -14.04 -4.03
C ILE A 148 4.43 -14.36 -5.28
N GLU A 149 5.12 -14.67 -6.36
CA GLU A 149 4.55 -15.21 -7.58
C GLU A 149 4.72 -16.72 -7.61
N VAL A 150 3.71 -17.41 -8.12
CA VAL A 150 3.75 -18.86 -8.34
C VAL A 150 3.42 -19.11 -9.79
N LYS A 151 4.25 -19.89 -10.48
CA LYS A 151 3.94 -20.41 -11.80
C LYS A 151 3.65 -21.90 -11.73
N VAL A 152 2.65 -22.35 -12.48
CA VAL A 152 2.31 -23.76 -12.67
C VAL A 152 2.49 -24.06 -14.16
N ASN A 153 3.42 -24.93 -14.52
CA ASN A 153 3.77 -25.19 -15.93
C ASN A 153 4.06 -23.89 -16.71
N ASP A 154 4.88 -23.01 -16.12
CA ASP A 154 5.29 -21.71 -16.67
C ASP A 154 4.18 -20.64 -16.80
N GLU A 155 2.92 -20.95 -16.44
CA GLU A 155 1.83 -19.98 -16.37
C GLU A 155 1.68 -19.39 -14.95
N VAL A 156 1.52 -18.07 -14.85
CA VAL A 156 1.36 -17.38 -13.55
C VAL A 156 0.01 -17.74 -12.93
N ALA A 157 0.04 -18.34 -11.75
CA ALA A 157 -1.15 -18.66 -10.98
C ALA A 157 -1.61 -17.45 -10.16
N SER A 158 -2.81 -16.94 -10.48
CA SER A 158 -3.49 -15.89 -9.72
C SER A 158 -4.89 -16.37 -9.30
N PRO A 159 -5.21 -16.44 -8.00
CA PRO A 159 -4.38 -16.05 -6.85
C PRO A 159 -3.31 -17.11 -6.47
N SER A 160 -2.16 -16.67 -5.97
CA SER A 160 -1.04 -17.57 -5.60
C SER A 160 -1.29 -18.42 -4.34
N LYS A 161 -2.14 -17.95 -3.41
CA LYS A 161 -2.30 -18.54 -2.07
C LYS A 161 -2.83 -19.99 -2.06
N PRO A 162 -3.83 -20.38 -2.85
CA PRO A 162 -4.28 -21.78 -2.93
C PRO A 162 -3.15 -22.72 -3.39
N VAL A 163 -2.39 -22.32 -4.41
CA VAL A 163 -1.27 -23.12 -4.93
C VAL A 163 -0.16 -23.27 -3.89
N LEU A 164 0.18 -22.19 -3.17
CA LEU A 164 1.14 -22.27 -2.06
C LEU A 164 0.70 -23.25 -0.96
N ARG A 165 -0.61 -23.36 -0.70
CA ARG A 165 -1.13 -24.35 0.28
C ARG A 165 -0.98 -25.77 -0.21
N GLU A 166 -1.21 -26.04 -1.49
CA GLU A 166 -0.95 -27.36 -2.07
C GLU A 166 0.52 -27.75 -1.91
N ILE A 167 1.43 -26.82 -2.23
CA ILE A 167 2.88 -27.04 -2.09
C ILE A 167 3.25 -27.26 -0.62
N ALA A 168 2.74 -26.43 0.30
CA ALA A 168 2.98 -26.58 1.73
C ALA A 168 2.54 -27.96 2.25
N THR A 169 1.34 -28.42 1.87
CA THR A 169 0.86 -29.76 2.24
C THR A 169 1.79 -30.85 1.69
N SER A 170 2.26 -30.74 0.45
CA SER A 170 3.18 -31.71 -0.14
C SER A 170 4.57 -31.75 0.52
N LEU A 171 4.99 -30.64 1.12
CA LEU A 171 6.25 -30.50 1.87
C LEU A 171 6.06 -30.70 3.38
N ASN A 172 4.86 -31.09 3.82
CA ASN A 172 4.49 -31.23 5.23
C ASN A 172 4.76 -29.97 6.08
N ILE A 173 4.56 -28.78 5.48
CA ILE A 173 4.69 -27.48 6.14
C ILE A 173 3.34 -27.06 6.72
N SER A 174 3.33 -26.63 7.98
CA SER A 174 2.12 -26.11 8.64
C SER A 174 1.56 -24.87 7.95
N HIS A 175 0.23 -24.79 7.85
CA HIS A 175 -0.48 -23.59 7.38
C HIS A 175 -0.56 -22.48 8.43
N PHE A 176 -0.14 -22.76 9.67
CA PHE A 176 -0.24 -21.86 10.82
C PHE A 176 1.15 -21.49 11.36
N ASN A 177 1.26 -20.26 11.85
CA ASN A 177 2.44 -19.76 12.54
C ASN A 177 2.46 -20.16 14.02
N SER A 178 3.56 -19.83 14.71
CA SER A 178 3.76 -20.10 16.15
C SER A 178 2.68 -19.51 17.05
N ASN A 179 1.98 -18.48 16.58
CA ASN A 179 0.92 -17.79 17.31
C ASN A 179 -0.48 -18.35 16.97
N GLY A 180 -0.57 -19.47 16.24
CA GLY A 180 -1.83 -20.11 15.86
C GLY A 180 -2.58 -19.44 14.71
N ASN A 181 -2.02 -18.41 14.07
CA ASN A 181 -2.65 -17.71 12.95
C ASN A 181 -2.24 -18.33 11.61
N GLN A 182 -3.14 -18.32 10.62
CA GLN A 182 -2.81 -18.79 9.27
C GLN A 182 -1.75 -17.90 8.62
N TYR A 183 -0.79 -18.50 7.93
CA TYR A 183 0.17 -17.75 7.12
C TYR A 183 -0.55 -16.96 6.01
N ASN A 184 -0.11 -15.72 5.81
CA ASN A 184 -0.44 -14.98 4.60
C ASN A 184 0.43 -15.45 3.42
N THR A 185 0.07 -15.04 2.19
CA THR A 185 0.74 -15.47 0.95
C THR A 185 2.25 -15.25 0.98
N ARG A 186 2.70 -14.11 1.55
CA ARG A 186 4.13 -13.77 1.64
C ARG A 186 4.85 -14.70 2.62
N GLN A 187 4.32 -14.82 3.84
CA GLN A 187 4.93 -15.66 4.87
C GLN A 187 5.01 -17.13 4.44
N LEU A 188 3.93 -17.67 3.87
CA LEU A 188 3.89 -19.05 3.39
C LEU A 188 4.87 -19.26 2.23
N GLY A 189 4.91 -18.32 1.28
CA GLY A 189 5.83 -18.36 0.15
C GLY A 189 7.30 -18.32 0.56
N SER A 190 7.70 -17.37 1.41
CA SER A 190 9.08 -17.26 1.90
C SER A 190 9.50 -18.49 2.72
N LEU A 191 8.57 -19.09 3.49
CA LEU A 191 8.82 -20.33 4.22
C LEU A 191 9.06 -21.52 3.27
N ILE A 192 8.20 -21.70 2.27
CA ILE A 192 8.37 -22.74 1.24
C ILE A 192 9.70 -22.59 0.50
N ILE A 193 10.03 -21.37 0.06
CA ILE A 193 11.32 -21.07 -0.60
C ILE A 193 12.50 -21.48 0.28
N LYS A 194 12.47 -21.11 1.56
CA LYS A 194 13.52 -21.46 2.52
C LYS A 194 13.64 -22.97 2.70
N THR A 195 12.51 -23.67 2.87
CA THR A 195 12.50 -25.12 3.05
C THR A 195 13.06 -25.84 1.83
N ILE A 196 12.64 -25.48 0.61
CA ILE A 196 13.14 -26.12 -0.62
C ILE A 196 14.64 -25.87 -0.81
N LYS A 197 15.13 -24.65 -0.56
CA LYS A 197 16.57 -24.36 -0.64
C LYS A 197 17.38 -25.23 0.33
N ASN A 198 16.95 -25.28 1.59
CA ASN A 198 17.61 -26.09 2.62
C ASN A 198 17.56 -27.60 2.30
N SER A 199 16.48 -28.08 1.67
CA SER A 199 16.38 -29.48 1.22
C SER A 199 17.21 -29.78 -0.02
N GLY A 200 17.46 -28.79 -0.89
CA GLY A 200 18.34 -28.92 -2.05
C GLY A 200 19.82 -29.02 -1.70
N ASP A 201 20.26 -28.33 -0.64
CA ASP A 201 21.64 -28.38 -0.14
C ASP A 201 22.00 -29.73 0.53
N LEU A 202 21.00 -30.56 0.86
CA LEU A 202 21.20 -31.88 1.48
C LEU A 202 21.42 -33.02 0.48
N VAL A 203 21.32 -32.78 -0.83
CA VAL A 203 21.52 -33.80 -1.88
C VAL A 203 22.90 -33.66 -2.55
N GLY A 204 23.74 -32.73 -2.07
CA GLY A 204 25.06 -32.42 -2.63
C GLY A 204 26.23 -32.55 -1.66
N ALA A 205 26.19 -33.51 -0.72
CA ALA A 205 27.32 -33.87 0.14
C ALA A 205 27.53 -35.39 0.16
#